data_AF-A0A2V5X830-F1
#
_entry.id   AF-A0A2V5X830-F1
#
_cell.length_a   1.000
_cell.length_b   1.000
_cell.length_c   1.000
_cell.angle_alpha   90.00
_cell.angle_beta   90.00
_cell.angle_gamma   90.00
#
_symmetry.space_group_name_H-M   'P 1'
#
loop_
_entity.id
_entity.type
_entity.pdbx_description
1 polymer ?
#
loop_
_entity_poly.entity_id
_entity_poly.type
_entity_poly.pdbx_seq_one_letter_code
_entity_poly.pdbx_strand_id
1 'polypeptide(L)'
;MSRKRKPSRASLTAAQESLSQLWEEHVRHEFATHNTEDTLATMVEDAYVNHIPVLTGGVGRDELREFYSKRFIPQMPPDTEM
;
A
#
# COMPACT_ATOMS: atom_id res chain seq x y z
N MET A 1 13.10 -18.36 40.91
CA MET A 1 13.18 -17.45 39.75
C MET A 1 12.08 -17.80 38.77
N SER A 2 10.99 -17.02 38.71
CA SER A 2 9.85 -17.29 37.83
C SER A 2 10.13 -16.72 36.43
N ARG A 3 10.21 -17.57 35.40
CA ARG A 3 10.33 -17.14 34.00
C ARG A 3 9.02 -16.47 33.58
N LYS A 4 9.04 -15.16 33.33
CA LYS A 4 7.92 -14.46 32.67
C LYS A 4 7.73 -15.05 31.27
N ARG A 5 6.55 -15.63 31.00
CA ARG A 5 6.13 -16.03 29.63
C ARG A 5 6.15 -14.78 28.75
N LYS A 6 6.89 -14.81 27.63
CA LYS A 6 6.70 -13.83 26.54
C LYS A 6 5.25 -13.95 26.05
N PRO A 7 4.52 -12.84 25.84
CA PRO A 7 3.20 -12.92 25.24
C PRO A 7 3.32 -13.50 23.84
N SER A 8 2.48 -14.48 23.52
CA SER A 8 2.32 -14.97 22.14
C SER A 8 1.83 -13.81 21.28
N ARG A 9 2.36 -13.69 20.06
CA ARG A 9 1.80 -12.80 19.02
C ARG A 9 0.29 -13.10 18.96
N ALA A 10 -0.56 -12.13 19.29
CA ALA A 10 -2.00 -12.34 19.22
C ALA A 10 -2.38 -12.69 17.78
N SER A 11 -3.24 -13.69 17.60
CA SER A 11 -3.84 -13.99 16.30
C SER A 11 -4.64 -12.78 15.83
N LEU A 12 -4.56 -12.47 14.54
CA LEU A 12 -5.37 -11.42 13.94
C LEU A 12 -6.86 -11.80 14.03
N THR A 13 -7.71 -10.78 14.07
CA THR A 13 -9.15 -10.95 13.84
C THR A 13 -9.41 -11.09 12.34
N ALA A 14 -10.55 -11.67 11.95
CA ALA A 14 -10.93 -11.80 10.54
C ALA A 14 -10.87 -10.46 9.78
N ALA A 15 -11.31 -9.36 10.41
CA ALA A 15 -11.24 -8.04 9.79
C ALA A 15 -9.79 -7.55 9.58
N GLN A 16 -8.89 -7.85 10.52
CA GLN A 16 -7.47 -7.53 10.37
C GLN A 16 -6.80 -8.40 9.30
N GLU A 17 -7.20 -9.66 9.17
CA GLU A 17 -6.74 -10.54 8.09
C GLU A 17 -7.19 -10.01 6.72
N SER A 18 -8.45 -9.59 6.59
CA SER A 18 -8.95 -8.97 5.35
C SER A 18 -8.19 -7.70 4.97
N LEU A 19 -7.88 -6.84 5.93
CA LEU A 19 -7.07 -5.64 5.67
C LEU A 19 -5.61 -5.99 5.30
N SER A 20 -5.03 -7.01 5.92
CA SER A 20 -3.69 -7.50 5.55
C SER A 20 -3.66 -8.01 4.11
N GLN A 21 -4.68 -8.78 3.71
CA GLN A 21 -4.80 -9.31 2.35
C GLN A 21 -4.99 -8.19 1.32
N LEU A 22 -5.85 -7.20 1.62
CA LEU A 22 -6.05 -6.03 0.75
C LEU A 22 -4.75 -5.22 0.62
N TRP A 23 -3.99 -5.07 1.71
CA TRP A 23 -2.69 -4.42 1.68
C TRP A 23 -1.68 -5.20 0.82
N GLU A 24 -1.58 -6.52 0.99
CA GLU A 24 -0.70 -7.36 0.18
C GLU A 24 -1.04 -7.26 -1.32
N GLU A 25 -2.33 -7.24 -1.66
CA GLU A 25 -2.81 -7.04 -3.03
C GLU A 25 -2.46 -5.64 -3.56
N HIS A 26 -2.71 -4.60 -2.78
CA HIS A 26 -2.39 -3.23 -3.11
C HIS A 26 -0.90 -3.06 -3.46
N VAL A 27 -0.02 -3.51 -2.56
CA VAL A 27 1.42 -3.34 -2.74
C VAL A 27 1.94 -4.26 -3.87
N ARG A 28 1.36 -5.45 -4.06
CA ARG A 28 1.66 -6.27 -5.25
C ARG A 28 1.34 -5.52 -6.55
N HIS A 29 0.26 -4.74 -6.59
CA HIS A 29 -0.08 -3.96 -7.77
C HIS A 29 0.90 -2.83 -8.06
N GLU A 30 1.37 -2.14 -7.01
CA GLU A 30 2.35 -1.07 -7.10
C GLU A 30 3.72 -1.59 -7.56
N PHE A 31 4.27 -2.60 -6.90
CA PHE A 31 5.69 -2.97 -7.00
C PHE A 31 5.96 -4.21 -7.86
N ALA A 32 5.04 -5.17 -7.90
CA ALA A 32 5.26 -6.40 -8.68
C ALA A 32 4.67 -6.28 -10.08
N THR A 33 3.39 -5.91 -10.19
CA THR A 33 2.71 -5.84 -11.49
C THR A 33 2.79 -4.48 -12.15
N HIS A 34 3.19 -3.43 -11.42
CA HIS A 34 3.27 -2.06 -11.92
C HIS A 34 1.96 -1.60 -12.59
N ASN A 35 0.80 -1.91 -12.01
CA ASN A 35 -0.52 -1.62 -12.58
C ASN A 35 -1.24 -0.52 -11.78
N THR A 36 -1.39 0.66 -12.40
CA THR A 36 -2.09 1.80 -11.79
C THR A 36 -3.56 1.52 -11.52
N GLU A 37 -4.32 1.01 -12.49
CA GLU A 37 -5.77 0.87 -12.33
C GLU A 37 -6.12 -0.18 -11.28
N ASP A 38 -5.37 -1.27 -11.22
CA ASP A 38 -5.56 -2.29 -10.19
C ASP A 38 -5.18 -1.73 -8.79
N THR A 39 -4.13 -0.92 -8.69
CA THR A 39 -3.77 -0.22 -7.45
C THR A 39 -4.93 0.65 -6.98
N LEU A 40 -5.52 1.45 -7.86
CA LEU A 40 -6.67 2.32 -7.54
C LEU A 40 -7.97 1.53 -7.26
N ALA A 41 -8.07 0.28 -7.69
CA ALA A 41 -9.22 -0.57 -7.40
C ALA A 41 -9.26 -1.03 -5.93
N THR A 42 -8.09 -1.11 -5.29
CA THR A 42 -7.97 -1.46 -3.86
C THR A 42 -8.21 -0.28 -2.90
N MET A 43 -8.31 0.93 -3.43
CA MET A 43 -8.50 2.16 -2.66
C MET A 43 -9.98 2.58 -2.59
N VAL A 44 -10.33 3.31 -1.53
CA VAL A 44 -11.63 3.99 -1.42
C VAL A 44 -11.71 5.22 -2.33
N GLU A 45 -12.92 5.68 -2.63
CA GLU A 45 -13.17 6.76 -3.60
C GLU A 45 -12.50 8.09 -3.22
N ASP A 46 -12.44 8.41 -1.93
CA ASP A 46 -11.87 9.62 -1.34
C ASP A 46 -10.45 9.40 -0.77
N ALA A 47 -9.76 8.34 -1.19
CA ALA A 47 -8.39 8.07 -0.77
C ALA A 47 -7.46 9.25 -1.10
N TYR A 48 -6.42 9.43 -0.29
CA TYR A 48 -5.39 10.42 -0.55
C TYR A 48 -4.01 9.86 -0.23
N VAL A 49 -3.02 10.31 -0.98
CA VAL A 49 -1.61 9.95 -0.79
C VAL A 49 -0.79 11.23 -0.74
N ASN A 50 0.17 11.27 0.17
CA ASN A 50 1.21 12.30 0.20
C ASN A 50 2.59 11.64 0.21
N HIS A 51 3.32 11.81 -0.88
CA HIS A 51 4.71 11.41 -1.04
C HIS A 51 5.61 12.44 -0.36
N ILE A 52 5.80 12.25 0.96
CA ILE A 52 6.38 13.23 1.89
C ILE A 52 7.67 13.93 1.42
N PRO A 53 8.71 13.24 0.91
CA PRO A 53 9.97 13.89 0.57
C PRO A 53 9.86 14.99 -0.50
N VAL A 54 8.86 14.88 -1.38
CA VAL A 54 8.65 15.79 -2.51
C VAL A 54 7.31 16.54 -2.40
N LEU A 55 6.52 16.27 -1.36
CA LEU A 55 5.20 16.85 -1.12
C LEU A 55 4.25 16.74 -2.34
N THR A 56 4.37 15.64 -3.08
CA THR A 56 3.48 15.31 -4.21
C THR A 56 2.49 14.22 -3.82
N GLY A 57 1.47 13.99 -4.62
CA GLY A 57 0.42 13.02 -4.31
C GLY A 57 -0.88 13.42 -4.97
N GLY A 58 -2.00 13.12 -4.31
CA GLY A 58 -3.32 13.47 -4.79
C GLY A 58 -4.42 13.05 -3.83
N VAL A 59 -5.61 13.62 -4.01
CA VAL A 59 -6.86 13.29 -3.33
C VAL A 59 -7.89 12.82 -4.34
N GLY A 60 -8.54 11.69 -4.05
CA GLY A 60 -9.51 11.05 -4.92
C GLY A 60 -8.89 10.34 -6.12
N ARG A 61 -9.70 9.52 -6.78
CA ARG A 61 -9.23 8.59 -7.83
C ARG A 61 -8.54 9.28 -9.00
N ASP A 62 -8.98 10.46 -9.42
CA ASP A 62 -8.44 11.12 -10.60
C ASP A 62 -7.04 11.69 -10.35
N GLU A 63 -6.83 12.36 -9.21
CA GLU A 63 -5.50 12.84 -8.85
C GLU A 63 -4.54 11.69 -8.53
N LEU A 64 -5.05 10.64 -7.86
CA LEU A 64 -4.25 9.45 -7.59
C LEU A 64 -3.89 8.71 -8.89
N ARG A 65 -4.77 8.64 -9.88
CA ARG A 65 -4.44 8.08 -11.20
C ARG A 65 -3.30 8.85 -11.86
N GLU A 66 -3.36 10.18 -11.86
CA GLU A 66 -2.28 11.02 -12.39
C GLU A 66 -0.97 10.76 -11.64
N PHE A 67 -1.00 10.73 -10.31
CA PHE A 67 0.17 10.50 -9.48
C PHE A 67 0.80 9.11 -9.71
N TYR A 68 0.01 8.04 -9.60
CA TYR A 68 0.48 6.67 -9.75
C TYR A 68 0.99 6.37 -11.15
N SER A 69 0.27 6.82 -12.20
CA SER A 69 0.63 6.52 -13.59
C SER A 69 1.81 7.33 -14.13
N LYS A 70 2.17 8.46 -13.51
CA LYS A 70 3.22 9.36 -14.04
C LYS A 70 4.38 9.64 -13.09
N ARG A 71 4.14 9.63 -11.78
CA ARG A 71 5.10 10.12 -10.78
C ARG A 71 5.61 9.05 -9.83
N PHE A 72 4.88 7.95 -9.69
CA PHE A 72 5.26 6.86 -8.80
C PHE A 72 5.71 5.62 -9.58
N ILE A 73 4.78 4.84 -10.15
CA ILE A 73 5.06 3.50 -10.69
C ILE A 73 6.16 3.52 -11.78
N PRO A 74 6.12 4.39 -12.81
CA PRO A 74 7.16 4.40 -13.85
C PRO A 74 8.50 4.97 -13.41
N GLN A 75 8.56 5.63 -12.24
CA GLN A 75 9.77 6.29 -11.74
C GLN A 75 10.59 5.36 -10.83
N MET A 76 10.08 4.16 -10.52
CA MET A 76 10.81 3.18 -9.72
C MET A 76 12.02 2.64 -10.51
N PRO A 77 13.22 2.62 -9.89
CA PRO A 77 14.39 1.96 -10.46
C PRO A 77 14.13 0.48 -10.78
N PRO A 78 14.79 -0.11 -11.80
CA PRO A 78 14.62 -1.51 -12.16
C PRO A 78 14.97 -2.52 -11.05
N ASP A 79 15.75 -2.09 -10.06
CA ASP A 79 16.20 -2.87 -8.90
C ASP A 79 15.38 -2.58 -7.63
N THR A 80 14.21 -1.95 -7.76
CA THR A 80 13.31 -1.73 -6.63
C THR A 80 12.75 -3.06 -6.13
N GLU A 81 12.93 -3.33 -4.83
CA GLU A 81 12.34 -4.46 -4.10
C GLU A 81 11.53 -3.94 -2.90
N MET A 82 10.57 -4.74 -2.43
CA MET A 82 9.61 -4.41 -1.37
C MET A 82 9.62 -5.45 -0.25
#